data_AF-A0A2U3AWR9-F1
#
_entry.id   AF-A0A2U3AWR9-F1
#
_cell.length_a   1.000
_cell.length_b   1.000
_cell.length_c   1.000
_cell.angle_alpha   90.00
_cell.angle_beta   90.00
_cell.angle_gamma   90.00
#
_symmetry.space_group_name_H-M   'P 1'
#
loop_
_entity.id
_entity.type
_entity.pdbx_description
1 polymer ?
#
loop_
_entity_poly.entity_id
_entity_poly.type
_entity_poly.pdbx_seq_one_letter_code
_entity_poly.pdbx_strand_id
1 'polypeptide(L)'
;MKYYRLEFSEDQQWLRMDNYSHPENTNGFITIKSKCTDMEYNIFEAFLTRADGMMLKESKIKYRNVDVMEALQELETFTKSLKEYNLGIKTI
;
A
#
# COMPACT_ATOMS: atom_id res chain seq x y z
N MET A 1 -12.89 2.89 11.97
CA MET A 1 -11.82 3.08 10.96
C MET A 1 -12.43 2.90 9.58
N LYS A 2 -12.09 3.76 8.62
CA LYS A 2 -12.43 3.52 7.22
C LYS A 2 -11.47 2.46 6.68
N TYR A 3 -12.00 1.53 5.90
CA TYR A 3 -11.24 0.48 5.24
C TYR A 3 -11.36 0.68 3.74
N TYR A 4 -10.25 0.48 3.04
CA TYR A 4 -10.15 0.54 1.59
C TYR A 4 -9.58 -0.78 1.06
N ARG A 5 -9.72 -0.99 -0.24
CA ARG A 5 -8.84 -1.91 -0.97
C ARG A 5 -7.71 -1.11 -1.55
N LEU A 6 -6.50 -1.52 -1.21
CA LEU A 6 -5.32 -1.05 -1.92
C LEU A 6 -5.22 -1.87 -3.21
N GLU A 7 -5.29 -1.17 -4.33
CA GLU A 7 -5.27 -1.76 -5.65
C GLU A 7 -4.10 -1.23 -6.47
N PHE A 8 -3.54 -2.10 -7.31
CA PHE A 8 -2.43 -1.79 -8.21
C PHE A 8 -2.81 -2.13 -9.64
N SER A 9 -2.45 -1.26 -10.59
CA SER A 9 -2.55 -1.55 -12.01
C SER A 9 -1.16 -1.78 -12.58
N GLU A 10 -0.90 -2.99 -13.07
CA GLU A 10 0.36 -3.31 -13.75
C GLU A 10 0.49 -2.52 -15.05
N ASP A 11 -0.54 -2.47 -15.89
CA ASP A 11 -0.46 -1.74 -17.17
C ASP A 11 -0.23 -0.23 -16.98
N GLN A 12 -0.90 0.36 -15.99
CA GLN A 12 -0.83 1.79 -15.73
C GLN A 12 0.28 2.18 -14.74
N GLN A 13 0.88 1.18 -14.05
CA GLN A 13 1.94 1.32 -13.05
C GLN A 13 1.60 2.29 -11.91
N TRP A 14 0.35 2.34 -11.44
CA TRP A 14 -0.02 3.20 -10.29
C TRP A 14 -0.99 2.52 -9.33
N LEU A 15 -1.09 3.12 -8.14
CA LEU A 15 -1.89 2.64 -7.02
C LEU A 15 -3.14 3.48 -6.83
N ARG A 16 -4.20 2.85 -6.34
CA ARG A 16 -5.37 3.57 -5.84
C ARG A 16 -5.91 2.94 -4.56
N MET A 17 -6.52 3.77 -3.73
CA MET A 17 -7.34 3.32 -2.62
C MET A 17 -8.80 3.30 -3.07
N ASP A 18 -9.33 2.12 -3.37
CA ASP A 18 -10.74 1.96 -3.69
C ASP A 18 -11.57 1.79 -2.40
N ASN A 19 -12.61 2.60 -2.27
CA ASN A 19 -13.55 2.56 -1.14
C ASN A 19 -14.66 1.50 -1.34
N TYR A 20 -14.37 0.41 -2.05
CA TYR A 20 -15.33 -0.61 -2.48
C TYR A 20 -16.42 -0.06 -3.41
N SER A 21 -16.14 1.02 -4.13
CA SER A 21 -17.09 1.59 -5.11
C SER A 21 -17.16 0.78 -6.40
N HIS A 22 -16.14 -0.05 -6.66
CA HIS A 22 -16.07 -0.92 -7.84
C HIS A 22 -16.07 -2.39 -7.44
N PRO A 23 -16.44 -3.33 -8.32
CA PRO A 23 -16.15 -4.74 -8.09
C PRO A 23 -14.64 -5.00 -8.07
N GLU A 24 -14.22 -6.02 -7.33
CA GLU A 24 -12.80 -6.42 -7.28
C GLU A 24 -12.26 -6.78 -8.66
N ASN A 25 -10.97 -6.50 -8.91
CA ASN A 25 -10.27 -6.86 -10.14
C ASN A 25 -10.88 -6.24 -11.42
N THR A 26 -11.38 -5.01 -11.33
CA THR A 26 -11.98 -4.29 -12.46
C THR A 26 -11.13 -3.10 -12.91
N ASN A 27 -11.31 -2.67 -14.16
CA ASN A 27 -10.64 -1.50 -14.76
C ASN A 27 -9.10 -1.63 -14.84
N GLY A 28 -8.58 -2.85 -14.93
CA GLY A 28 -7.14 -3.11 -15.01
C GLY A 28 -6.39 -2.94 -13.68
N PHE A 29 -7.11 -2.96 -12.57
CA PHE A 29 -6.54 -2.95 -11.21
C PHE A 29 -6.75 -4.31 -10.56
N ILE A 30 -5.77 -4.75 -9.78
CA ILE A 30 -5.84 -5.93 -8.92
C ILE A 30 -5.80 -5.50 -7.45
N THR A 31 -6.55 -6.19 -6.59
CA THR A 31 -6.41 -5.98 -5.13
C THR A 31 -5.09 -6.57 -4.65
N ILE A 32 -4.24 -5.74 -4.06
CA ILE A 32 -2.99 -6.19 -3.43
C ILE A 32 -3.10 -6.25 -1.91
N LYS A 33 -4.01 -5.48 -1.30
CA LYS A 33 -4.33 -5.60 0.13
C LYS A 33 -5.79 -5.24 0.40
N SER A 34 -6.52 -6.17 1.00
CA SER A 34 -7.89 -5.96 1.47
C SER A 34 -7.91 -5.31 2.86
N LYS A 35 -8.98 -4.57 3.17
CA LYS A 35 -9.17 -3.87 4.46
C LYS A 35 -7.97 -3.00 4.87
N CYS A 36 -7.34 -2.34 3.90
CA CYS A 36 -6.24 -1.42 4.13
C CYS A 36 -6.73 -0.16 4.84
N THR A 37 -6.04 0.23 5.91
CA THR A 37 -6.27 1.47 6.65
C THR A 37 -5.38 2.60 6.12
N ASP A 38 -5.73 3.86 6.39
CA ASP A 38 -4.90 5.02 6.02
C ASP A 38 -3.47 4.89 6.60
N MET A 39 -3.35 4.34 7.81
CA MET A 39 -2.06 4.11 8.46
C MET A 39 -1.22 3.05 7.72
N GLU A 40 -1.81 1.92 7.35
CA GLU A 40 -1.13 0.89 6.58
C GLU A 40 -0.73 1.40 5.19
N TYR A 41 -1.58 2.20 4.55
CA TYR A 41 -1.26 2.85 3.29
C TYR A 41 -0.03 3.75 3.43
N ASN A 42 0.01 4.64 4.42
CA ASN A 42 1.16 5.53 4.62
C ASN A 42 2.46 4.78 4.93
N ILE A 43 2.39 3.65 5.65
CA ILE A 43 3.57 2.82 5.93
C ILE A 43 4.06 2.11 4.68
N PHE A 44 3.14 1.49 3.93
CA PHE A 44 3.44 0.87 2.64
C PHE A 44 4.04 1.89 1.65
N GLU A 45 3.45 3.07 1.62
CA GLU A 45 3.88 4.20 0.82
C GLU A 45 5.33 4.61 1.15
N ALA A 46 5.68 4.65 2.45
CA ALA A 46 7.04 4.93 2.91
C ALA A 46 8.06 3.82 2.54
N PHE A 47 7.63 2.56 2.51
CA PHE A 47 8.47 1.46 2.00
C PHE A 47 8.70 1.58 0.50
N LEU A 48 7.66 1.94 -0.27
CA LEU A 48 7.78 2.21 -1.71
C LEU A 48 8.74 3.36 -2.03
N THR A 49 8.74 4.43 -1.24
CA THR A 49 9.57 5.63 -1.50
C THR A 49 10.99 5.56 -0.96
N ARG A 50 11.35 4.49 -0.26
CA ARG A 50 12.71 4.30 0.27
C ARG A 50 13.76 4.04 -0.81
N ALA A 51 13.35 3.65 -2.02
CA ALA A 51 14.25 3.27 -3.10
C ALA A 51 14.98 4.48 -3.74
N ASP A 52 14.41 5.68 -3.66
CA ASP A 52 14.84 6.87 -4.42
C ASP A 52 14.78 8.19 -3.62
N GLY A 53 14.29 8.18 -2.38
CA GLY A 53 14.44 9.31 -1.44
C GLY A 53 13.58 10.54 -1.74
N MET A 54 12.64 10.46 -2.68
CA MET A 54 11.70 11.53 -3.01
C MET A 54 10.29 11.22 -2.51
N MET A 55 9.62 12.23 -1.93
CA MET A 55 8.26 12.10 -1.40
C MET A 55 7.22 12.11 -2.53
N LEU A 56 6.17 11.29 -2.41
CA LEU A 56 5.19 11.01 -3.49
C LEU A 56 4.30 12.15 -3.92
N LYS A 57 4.27 13.24 -3.16
CA LYS A 57 3.46 14.41 -3.51
C LYS A 57 3.99 15.15 -4.74
N GLU A 58 5.21 14.84 -5.20
CA GLU A 58 5.88 15.59 -6.27
C GLU A 58 5.97 14.84 -7.61
N SER A 59 5.68 13.53 -7.66
CA SER A 59 5.85 12.73 -8.88
C SER A 59 4.69 11.77 -9.12
N LYS A 60 4.21 11.73 -10.37
CA LYS A 60 3.39 10.63 -10.89
C LYS A 60 4.29 9.39 -11.03
N ILE A 61 4.68 8.79 -9.91
CA ILE A 61 5.58 7.64 -9.93
C ILE A 61 4.84 6.48 -10.59
N LYS A 62 5.47 5.95 -11.64
CA LYS A 62 5.15 4.64 -12.17
C LYS A 62 5.87 3.60 -11.32
N TYR A 63 5.14 2.88 -10.48
CA TYR A 63 5.73 1.86 -9.62
C TYR A 63 5.96 0.58 -10.41
N ARG A 64 7.18 0.04 -10.35
CA ARG A 64 7.45 -1.28 -10.91
C ARG A 64 6.78 -2.33 -10.03
N ASN A 65 6.35 -3.42 -10.64
CA ASN A 65 5.71 -4.53 -9.92
C ASN A 65 6.60 -5.06 -8.79
N VAL A 66 7.91 -5.14 -9.02
CA VAL A 66 8.87 -5.62 -8.01
C VAL A 66 8.86 -4.74 -6.76
N ASP A 67 8.83 -3.42 -6.91
CA ASP A 67 8.84 -2.48 -5.80
C ASP A 67 7.54 -2.59 -4.98
N VAL A 68 6.40 -2.75 -5.68
CA VAL A 68 5.09 -2.96 -5.05
C VAL A 68 5.05 -4.26 -4.24
N MET A 69 5.60 -5.34 -4.79
CA MET A 69 5.64 -6.63 -4.10
C MET A 69 6.59 -6.62 -2.90
N GLU A 70 7.76 -5.98 -3.02
CA GLU A 70 8.71 -5.81 -1.91
C GLU A 70 8.09 -4.99 -0.78
N ALA A 71 7.49 -3.83 -1.09
CA ALA A 71 6.84 -2.99 -0.08
C ALA A 71 5.64 -3.68 0.60
N LEU A 72 4.89 -4.50 -0.14
CA LEU A 72 3.79 -5.29 0.44
C LEU A 72 4.33 -6.33 1.42
N GLN A 73 5.39 -7.04 1.04
CA GLN A 73 6.05 -8.03 1.90
C GLN A 73 6.65 -7.40 3.15
N GLU A 74 7.22 -6.19 3.05
CA GLU A 74 7.71 -5.41 4.18
C GLU A 74 6.58 -5.01 5.12
N LEU A 75 5.45 -4.52 4.59
CA LEU A 75 4.29 -4.17 5.41
C LEU A 75 3.73 -5.39 6.17
N GLU A 76 3.62 -6.54 5.51
CA GLU A 76 3.16 -7.77 6.15
C GLU A 76 4.10 -8.21 7.28
N THR A 77 5.41 -8.16 7.01
CA THR A 77 6.45 -8.49 7.99
C THR A 77 6.38 -7.55 9.18
N PHE A 78 6.30 -6.25 8.94
CA PHE A 78 6.20 -5.24 9.98
C PHE A 78 4.96 -5.42 10.85
N THR A 79 3.79 -5.65 10.22
CA THR A 79 2.53 -5.87 10.94
C THR A 79 2.60 -7.15 11.79
N LYS A 80 3.21 -8.20 11.26
CA LYS A 80 3.44 -9.46 11.98
C LYS A 80 4.37 -9.23 13.19
N SER A 81 5.49 -8.54 13.01
CA SER A 81 6.43 -8.23 14.10
C SER A 81 5.78 -7.38 15.20
N LEU A 82 4.98 -6.38 14.85
CA LEU A 82 4.24 -5.61 15.85
C LEU A 82 3.35 -6.53 16.70
N LYS A 83 2.62 -7.45 16.06
CA LYS A 83 1.77 -8.42 16.76
C LYS A 83 2.58 -9.37 17.64
N GLU A 84 3.69 -9.91 17.12
CA GLU A 84 4.58 -10.82 17.86
C GLU A 84 5.15 -10.17 19.13
N TYR A 85 5.50 -8.89 19.06
CA TYR A 85 6.04 -8.14 20.19
C TYR A 85 4.97 -7.43 21.04
N ASN A 86 3.67 -7.65 20.75
CA ASN A 86 2.55 -6.97 21.40
C ASN A 86 2.68 -5.43 21.39
N LEU A 87 3.18 -4.90 20.27
CA LEU A 87 3.34 -3.48 20.01
C LEU A 87 2.16 -2.95 19.18
N GLY A 88 1.81 -1.69 19.40
CA GLY A 88 0.81 -0.96 18.63
C GLY A 88 1.35 0.38 18.17
N ILE A 89 0.87 0.86 17.03
CA ILE A 89 1.21 2.20 16.52
C ILE A 89 0.23 3.19 17.14
N LYS A 90 0.76 4.17 17.87
CA LYS A 90 -0.05 5.25 18.43
C LYS A 90 -0.16 6.37 17.41
N THR A 91 -1.37 6.67 16.97
CA THR A 91 -1.67 7.88 16.21
C THR A 91 -1.69 9.05 17.20
N ILE A 92 -0.92 10.11 16.91
CA ILE A 92 -0.87 11.34 17.71
C ILE A 92 -1.98 12.27 17.26
#